data_AF-A0A7X3HRN7-F1
#
_entry.id   AF-A0A7X3HRN7-F1
#
_cell.length_a   1.000
_cell.length_b   1.000
_cell.length_c   1.000
_cell.angle_alpha   90.00
_cell.angle_beta   90.00
_cell.angle_gamma   90.00
#
_symmetry.space_group_name_H-M   'P 1'
#
loop_
_entity.id
_entity.type
_entity.pdbx_description
1 polymer ?
#
loop_
_entity_poly.entity_id
_entity_poly.type
_entity_poly.pdbx_seq_one_letter_code
_entity_poly.pdbx_strand_id
1 'polypeptide(L)'
;MAKECAAGELPKYMSVAELLNDSGEVPQRIDVTRFEYNGVRCHVYGVLHGLTGGTNLQYKALVERTIAAASGELVFGETKFAKLYRGIQVEMDDWTQIPLRDAFVMQLKAAATPARLLQLSRCIWREKRTAADRFGRNGHRRLQDIGGSAAYHAISPAERRRIAGFPAPAEYLELNCQRRVGKGDRAGPVFPDQDYSWLAMIEPELNIPLRSVFMLEFAVERARRLGAADISLFVGDVHNSDMEWLAAWDGAAADGLVSATVAQVRSRARELAHAARPSRFRFVAASLCGAAVPLSLYYGALAYWLLR
;
A
#
# COMPACT_ATOMS: atom_id res chain seq x y z
N MET A 1 -24.72 -28.42 0.45
CA MET A 1 -25.14 -27.67 1.65
C MET A 1 -24.41 -26.34 1.65
N ALA A 2 -25.10 -25.29 1.24
CA ALA A 2 -24.59 -23.92 1.25
C ALA A 2 -24.41 -23.50 2.72
N LYS A 3 -23.17 -23.23 3.13
CA LYS A 3 -22.93 -22.47 4.36
C LYS A 3 -23.33 -21.03 4.05
N GLU A 4 -24.41 -20.59 4.68
CA GLU A 4 -24.77 -19.20 4.79
C GLU A 4 -23.51 -18.38 5.13
N CYS A 5 -23.12 -17.49 4.23
CA CYS A 5 -22.21 -16.40 4.56
C CYS A 5 -22.94 -15.54 5.60
N ALA A 6 -22.73 -15.85 6.87
CA ALA A 6 -23.16 -15.01 7.97
C ALA A 6 -22.71 -13.58 7.65
N ALA A 7 -23.66 -12.65 7.73
CA ALA A 7 -23.38 -11.24 7.90
C ALA A 7 -22.50 -11.12 9.14
N GLY A 8 -21.18 -11.19 8.94
CA GLY A 8 -20.22 -11.22 10.02
C GLY A 8 -20.35 -9.91 10.80
N GLU A 9 -20.50 -10.02 12.11
CA GLU A 9 -20.44 -8.88 13.01
C GLU A 9 -19.28 -7.97 12.59
N LEU A 10 -19.55 -6.67 12.47
CA LEU A 10 -18.52 -5.70 12.19
C LEU A 10 -17.36 -5.91 13.16
N PRO A 11 -16.09 -5.89 12.69
CA PRO A 11 -14.97 -6.09 13.58
C PRO A 11 -15.06 -5.11 14.75
N LYS A 12 -15.10 -5.63 15.97
CA LYS A 12 -14.97 -4.79 17.16
C LYS A 12 -13.57 -4.18 17.14
N TYR A 13 -13.49 -2.91 16.76
CA TYR A 13 -12.25 -2.15 16.77
C TYR A 13 -11.97 -1.59 18.16
N MET A 14 -10.70 -1.44 18.48
CA MET A 14 -10.20 -0.80 19.70
C MET A 14 -9.72 0.61 19.37
N SER A 15 -9.91 1.55 20.29
CA SER A 15 -9.23 2.84 20.23
C SER A 15 -7.73 2.66 20.46
N VAL A 16 -6.93 3.65 20.04
CA VAL A 16 -5.48 3.66 20.32
C VAL A 16 -5.21 3.65 21.82
N ALA A 17 -5.98 4.40 22.60
CA ALA A 17 -5.83 4.46 24.05
C ALA A 17 -6.09 3.10 24.72
N GLU A 18 -7.14 2.39 24.31
CA GLU A 18 -7.41 1.03 24.80
C GLU A 18 -6.29 0.09 24.39
N LEU A 19 -5.86 0.13 23.12
CA LEU A 19 -4.81 -0.77 22.64
C LEU A 19 -3.50 -0.60 23.43
N LEU A 20 -3.13 0.64 23.76
CA LEU A 20 -1.89 0.95 24.48
C LEU A 20 -1.97 0.68 25.99
N ASN A 21 -3.14 0.83 26.61
CA ASN A 21 -3.31 0.70 28.07
C ASN A 21 -3.81 -0.68 28.53
N ASP A 22 -4.50 -1.42 27.66
CA ASP A 22 -5.03 -2.74 28.00
C ASP A 22 -3.90 -3.78 28.12
N SER A 23 -4.03 -4.70 29.06
CA SER A 23 -3.15 -5.87 29.21
C SER A 23 -3.71 -7.12 28.56
N GLY A 24 -4.98 -7.08 28.11
CA GLY A 24 -5.67 -8.18 27.43
C GLY A 24 -5.04 -8.57 26.10
N GLU A 25 -5.36 -9.78 25.62
CA GLU A 25 -4.87 -10.28 24.35
C GLU A 25 -5.40 -9.45 23.17
N VAL A 26 -4.49 -9.01 22.30
CA VAL A 26 -4.85 -8.25 21.10
C VAL A 26 -5.15 -9.23 19.95
N PRO A 27 -6.28 -9.07 19.23
CA PRO A 27 -6.63 -9.93 18.11
C PRO A 27 -5.51 -10.04 17.06
N GLN A 28 -5.13 -11.27 16.72
CA GLN A 28 -4.12 -11.57 15.71
C GLN A 28 -4.77 -11.85 14.35
N ARG A 29 -5.37 -10.83 13.75
CA ARG A 29 -6.07 -10.93 12.45
C ARG A 29 -5.77 -9.74 11.56
N ILE A 30 -5.98 -9.89 10.26
CA ILE A 30 -6.09 -8.78 9.32
C ILE A 30 -7.58 -8.56 9.10
N ASP A 31 -8.04 -7.34 9.34
CA ASP A 31 -9.42 -6.94 9.11
C ASP A 31 -9.72 -6.82 7.62
N VAL A 32 -11.01 -6.88 7.30
CA VAL A 32 -11.51 -6.84 5.93
C VAL A 32 -12.61 -5.81 5.81
N THR A 33 -12.47 -4.96 4.81
CA THR A 33 -13.49 -3.99 4.44
C THR A 33 -14.30 -4.55 3.29
N ARG A 34 -15.62 -4.57 3.44
CA ARG A 34 -16.53 -5.20 2.49
C ARG A 34 -17.48 -4.18 1.90
N PHE A 35 -17.57 -4.15 0.58
CA PHE A 35 -18.50 -3.31 -0.16
C PHE A 35 -18.82 -3.93 -1.52
N GLU A 36 -19.88 -3.44 -2.14
CA GLU A 36 -20.20 -3.75 -3.53
C GLU A 36 -19.71 -2.62 -4.44
N TYR A 37 -19.06 -2.96 -5.55
CA TYR A 37 -18.62 -1.99 -6.54
C TYR A 37 -18.90 -2.50 -7.95
N ASN A 38 -19.71 -1.76 -8.72
CA ASN A 38 -20.12 -2.12 -10.07
C ASN A 38 -20.61 -3.58 -10.23
N GLY A 39 -21.40 -4.06 -9.25
CA GLY A 39 -21.99 -5.40 -9.25
C GLY A 39 -21.05 -6.54 -8.80
N VAL A 40 -19.87 -6.22 -8.25
CA VAL A 40 -18.92 -7.19 -7.70
C VAL A 40 -18.75 -6.96 -6.20
N ARG A 41 -18.83 -8.03 -5.41
CA ARG A 41 -18.54 -7.99 -3.97
C ARG A 41 -17.04 -7.98 -3.75
N CYS A 42 -16.56 -6.93 -3.11
CA CYS A 42 -15.13 -6.71 -2.86
C CYS A 42 -14.81 -6.93 -1.37
N HIS A 43 -13.81 -7.75 -1.10
CA HIS A 43 -13.22 -7.95 0.23
C HIS A 43 -11.81 -7.36 0.23
N VAL A 44 -11.65 -6.14 0.74
CA VAL A 44 -10.35 -5.44 0.72
C VAL A 44 -9.62 -5.67 2.03
N TYR A 45 -8.40 -6.19 1.97
CA TYR A 45 -7.49 -6.41 3.09
C TYR A 45 -6.35 -5.40 2.99
N GLY A 46 -6.27 -4.49 3.97
CA GLY A 46 -5.14 -3.59 4.13
C GLY A 46 -3.96 -4.31 4.79
N VAL A 47 -2.76 -4.23 4.20
CA VAL A 47 -1.57 -4.95 4.67
C VAL A 47 -0.40 -4.00 4.85
N LEU A 48 0.29 -4.12 5.99
CA LEU A 48 1.59 -3.49 6.26
C LEU A 48 2.72 -4.34 5.67
N HIS A 49 2.85 -4.34 4.35
CA HIS A 49 3.70 -5.31 3.66
C HIS A 49 5.21 -5.03 3.72
N GLY A 50 5.64 -3.89 4.26
CA GLY A 50 7.07 -3.53 4.36
C GLY A 50 7.83 -3.67 3.04
N LEU A 51 9.12 -4.00 3.11
CA LEU A 51 9.97 -4.20 1.94
C LEU A 51 10.03 -5.67 1.49
N THR A 52 9.77 -6.61 2.40
CA THR A 52 9.97 -8.05 2.20
C THR A 52 8.73 -8.91 2.39
N GLY A 53 7.55 -8.29 2.42
CA GLY A 53 6.26 -8.97 2.62
C GLY A 53 5.87 -9.06 4.09
N GLY A 54 6.25 -8.06 4.89
CA GLY A 54 5.94 -7.93 6.30
C GLY A 54 7.08 -7.29 7.06
N THR A 55 6.76 -6.74 8.23
CA THR A 55 7.72 -6.14 9.17
C THR A 55 8.53 -7.15 9.96
N ASN A 56 8.05 -8.40 10.02
CA ASN A 56 8.65 -9.55 10.67
C ASN A 56 8.03 -10.84 10.12
N LEU A 57 8.61 -11.98 10.49
CA LEU A 57 8.18 -13.30 10.00
C LEU A 57 6.77 -13.69 10.48
N GLN A 58 6.40 -13.34 11.72
CA GLN A 58 5.06 -13.60 12.27
C GLN A 58 3.97 -12.86 11.48
N TYR A 59 4.18 -11.57 11.18
CA TYR A 59 3.24 -10.77 10.41
C TYR A 59 3.12 -11.28 8.97
N LYS A 60 4.25 -11.62 8.33
CA LYS A 60 4.22 -12.26 7.02
C LYS A 60 3.38 -13.54 7.01
N ALA A 61 3.60 -14.41 8.00
CA ALA A 61 2.83 -15.65 8.13
C ALA A 61 1.34 -15.39 8.40
N LEU A 62 1.01 -14.32 9.12
CA LEU A 62 -0.38 -13.89 9.31
C LEU A 62 -1.01 -13.49 7.97
N VAL A 63 -0.33 -12.69 7.14
CA VAL A 63 -0.81 -12.29 5.81
C VAL A 63 -1.04 -13.53 4.92
N GLU A 64 -0.09 -14.46 4.88
CA GLU A 64 -0.24 -15.68 4.06
C GLU A 64 -1.40 -16.56 4.53
N ARG A 65 -1.63 -16.66 5.84
CA ARG A 65 -2.82 -17.36 6.38
C ARG A 65 -4.11 -16.64 6.00
N THR A 66 -4.14 -15.32 6.08
CA THR A 66 -5.31 -14.53 5.67
C THR A 66 -5.59 -14.70 4.18
N ILE A 67 -4.56 -14.69 3.33
CA ILE A 67 -4.71 -14.95 1.88
C ILE A 67 -5.28 -16.34 1.64
N ALA A 68 -4.74 -17.36 2.32
CA ALA A 68 -5.22 -18.74 2.17
C ALA A 68 -6.67 -18.94 2.66
N ALA A 69 -7.11 -18.13 3.63
CA ALA A 69 -8.47 -18.16 4.19
C ALA A 69 -9.42 -17.14 3.55
N ALA A 70 -8.94 -16.34 2.59
CA ALA A 70 -9.71 -15.26 1.99
C ALA A 70 -10.91 -15.81 1.22
N SER A 71 -12.06 -15.17 1.37
CA SER A 71 -13.24 -15.45 0.56
C SER A 71 -13.08 -14.95 -0.87
N GLY A 72 -13.98 -15.36 -1.75
CA GLY A 72 -14.01 -14.90 -3.14
C GLY A 72 -13.41 -15.89 -4.12
N GLU A 73 -13.78 -15.70 -5.36
CA GLU A 73 -13.44 -16.58 -6.48
C GLU A 73 -12.06 -16.22 -7.06
N LEU A 74 -11.65 -14.96 -6.89
CA LEU A 74 -10.36 -14.45 -7.30
C LEU A 74 -9.65 -13.66 -6.19
N VAL A 75 -8.34 -13.90 -6.06
CA VAL A 75 -7.48 -13.19 -5.11
C VAL A 75 -6.50 -12.30 -5.86
N PHE A 76 -6.70 -10.99 -5.72
CA PHE A 76 -5.88 -9.94 -6.29
C PHE A 76 -4.84 -9.44 -5.29
N GLY A 77 -3.67 -9.04 -5.79
CA GLY A 77 -2.62 -8.41 -4.99
C GLY A 77 -2.08 -7.16 -5.67
N GLU A 78 -1.71 -6.15 -4.89
CA GLU A 78 -0.95 -4.99 -5.36
C GLU A 78 0.34 -5.41 -6.09
N THR A 79 0.91 -4.54 -6.93
CA THR A 79 2.19 -4.79 -7.60
C THR A 79 3.25 -5.39 -6.66
N LYS A 80 3.82 -6.51 -7.09
CA LYS A 80 4.82 -7.36 -6.42
C LYS A 80 4.28 -8.26 -5.31
N PHE A 81 3.01 -8.18 -4.91
CA PHE A 81 2.48 -9.04 -3.84
C PHE A 81 2.59 -10.53 -4.17
N ALA A 82 2.42 -10.93 -5.43
CA ALA A 82 2.60 -12.33 -5.86
C ALA A 82 4.06 -12.85 -5.69
N LYS A 83 5.04 -11.95 -5.57
CA LYS A 83 6.43 -12.31 -5.23
C LYS A 83 6.67 -12.39 -3.73
N LEU A 84 5.85 -11.71 -2.94
CA LEU A 84 5.99 -11.59 -1.50
C LEU A 84 5.21 -12.67 -0.76
N TYR A 85 4.03 -13.00 -1.26
CA TYR A 85 3.05 -13.88 -0.63
C TYR A 85 2.55 -14.96 -1.60
N ARG A 86 2.26 -16.13 -1.05
CA ARG A 86 1.61 -17.24 -1.78
C ARG A 86 0.10 -17.00 -1.86
N GLY A 87 -0.54 -17.52 -2.92
CA GLY A 87 -2.00 -17.50 -3.09
C GLY A 87 -2.57 -16.30 -3.86
N ILE A 88 -1.76 -15.29 -4.18
CA ILE A 88 -2.17 -14.22 -5.10
C ILE A 88 -2.29 -14.78 -6.52
N GLN A 89 -3.48 -14.66 -7.12
CA GLN A 89 -3.77 -15.18 -8.46
C GLN A 89 -3.59 -14.11 -9.54
N VAL A 90 -3.87 -12.83 -9.22
CA VAL A 90 -3.76 -11.71 -10.16
C VAL A 90 -3.03 -10.55 -9.51
N GLU A 91 -1.97 -10.04 -10.15
CA GLU A 91 -1.34 -8.77 -9.75
C GLU A 91 -2.04 -7.59 -10.43
N MET A 92 -2.40 -6.57 -9.64
CA MET A 92 -2.88 -5.30 -10.13
C MET A 92 -1.67 -4.43 -10.46
N ASP A 93 -1.39 -4.22 -11.75
CA ASP A 93 -0.21 -3.48 -12.25
C ASP A 93 -0.32 -1.95 -12.05
N ASP A 94 -0.59 -1.54 -10.83
CA ASP A 94 -0.82 -0.17 -10.39
C ASP A 94 0.43 0.72 -10.45
N TRP A 95 1.63 0.15 -10.60
CA TRP A 95 2.84 0.89 -10.97
C TRP A 95 2.66 1.72 -12.26
N THR A 96 1.72 1.33 -13.12
CA THR A 96 1.39 2.08 -14.34
C THR A 96 0.82 3.48 -14.05
N GLN A 97 0.33 3.72 -12.83
CA GLN A 97 -0.14 5.03 -12.41
C GLN A 97 0.99 5.95 -11.94
N ILE A 98 2.22 5.46 -11.79
CA ILE A 98 3.37 6.28 -11.42
C ILE A 98 4.01 6.83 -12.72
N PRO A 99 4.00 8.16 -12.96
CA PRO A 99 4.68 8.76 -14.10
C PRO A 99 6.16 8.44 -14.11
N LEU A 100 6.76 8.36 -15.29
CA LEU A 100 8.21 8.11 -15.42
C LEU A 100 9.05 9.18 -14.71
N ARG A 101 8.60 10.44 -14.72
CA ARG A 101 9.21 11.54 -13.95
C ARG A 101 9.21 11.22 -12.45
N ASP A 102 8.08 10.79 -11.91
CA ASP A 102 7.93 10.53 -10.48
C ASP A 102 8.72 9.28 -10.08
N ALA A 103 8.75 8.25 -10.94
CA ALA A 103 9.61 7.09 -10.75
C ALA A 103 11.11 7.48 -10.68
N PHE A 104 11.56 8.38 -11.56
CA PHE A 104 12.91 8.93 -11.52
C PHE A 104 13.16 9.72 -10.22
N VAL A 105 12.28 10.66 -9.87
CA VAL A 105 12.44 11.53 -8.67
C VAL A 105 12.41 10.70 -7.39
N MET A 106 11.52 9.73 -7.29
CA MET A 106 11.46 8.79 -6.17
C MET A 106 12.80 8.09 -5.96
N GLN A 107 13.40 7.52 -7.01
CA GLN A 107 14.67 6.81 -6.88
C GLN A 107 15.85 7.75 -6.65
N LEU A 108 15.81 8.94 -7.24
CA LEU A 108 16.77 10.00 -6.94
C LEU A 108 16.74 10.33 -5.44
N LYS A 109 15.57 10.58 -4.86
CA LYS A 109 15.40 10.87 -3.43
C LYS A 109 15.85 9.70 -2.55
N ALA A 110 15.47 8.48 -2.90
CA ALA A 110 15.83 7.28 -2.15
C ALA A 110 17.35 7.04 -2.13
N ALA A 111 18.04 7.32 -3.24
CA ALA A 111 19.48 7.16 -3.38
C ALA A 111 20.29 8.43 -3.04
N ALA A 112 19.64 9.55 -2.72
CA ALA A 112 20.28 10.86 -2.53
C ALA A 112 21.21 10.95 -1.31
N THR A 113 21.24 9.96 -0.42
CA THR A 113 22.28 9.86 0.62
C THR A 113 22.68 8.40 0.86
N PRO A 114 23.98 8.10 1.12
CA PRO A 114 24.41 6.74 1.45
C PRO A 114 23.74 6.21 2.73
N ALA A 115 23.49 7.10 3.70
CA ALA A 115 22.79 6.76 4.94
C ALA A 115 21.40 6.14 4.69
N ARG A 116 20.68 6.62 3.66
CA ARG A 116 19.35 6.08 3.28
C ARG A 116 19.45 4.68 2.68
N LEU A 117 20.45 4.44 1.82
CA LEU A 117 20.69 3.10 1.27
C LEU A 117 21.03 2.09 2.38
N LEU A 118 21.83 2.52 3.36
CA LEU A 118 22.13 1.73 4.55
C LEU A 118 20.87 1.48 5.40
N GLN A 119 20.04 2.51 5.62
CA GLN A 119 18.77 2.37 6.36
C GLN A 119 17.85 1.36 5.67
N LEU A 120 17.65 1.48 4.36
CA LEU A 120 16.85 0.54 3.56
C LEU A 120 17.37 -0.90 3.69
N SER A 121 18.68 -1.07 3.55
CA SER A 121 19.34 -2.39 3.67
C SER A 121 19.16 -2.98 5.06
N ARG A 122 19.29 -2.15 6.11
CA ARG A 122 19.05 -2.56 7.51
C ARG A 122 17.59 -2.94 7.74
N CYS A 123 16.63 -2.19 7.18
CA CYS A 123 15.21 -2.54 7.24
C CYS A 123 14.96 -3.91 6.59
N ILE A 124 15.44 -4.12 5.36
CA ILE A 124 15.31 -5.43 4.65
C ILE A 124 15.90 -6.56 5.48
N TRP A 125 17.10 -6.36 6.02
CA TRP A 125 17.77 -7.38 6.83
C TRP A 125 16.99 -7.70 8.10
N ARG A 126 16.48 -6.67 8.79
CA ARG A 126 15.70 -6.83 10.01
C ARG A 126 14.38 -7.53 9.75
N GLU A 127 13.62 -7.12 8.74
CA GLU A 127 12.33 -7.74 8.41
C GLU A 127 12.47 -9.25 8.17
N LYS A 128 13.56 -9.67 7.51
CA LYS A 128 13.86 -11.09 7.22
C LYS A 128 14.30 -11.90 8.44
N ARG A 129 14.79 -11.27 9.52
CA ARG A 129 15.40 -11.96 10.68
C ARG A 129 14.60 -11.82 11.96
N THR A 130 13.72 -10.83 12.04
CA THR A 130 12.89 -10.61 13.22
C THR A 130 11.75 -11.62 13.22
N ALA A 131 11.72 -12.49 14.24
CA ALA A 131 10.71 -13.53 14.35
C ALA A 131 9.34 -12.97 14.78
N ALA A 132 9.33 -12.17 15.86
CA ALA A 132 8.13 -11.66 16.51
C ALA A 132 8.08 -10.12 16.51
N ASP A 133 6.90 -9.56 16.74
CA ASP A 133 6.72 -8.11 16.80
C ASP A 133 7.41 -7.44 18.00
N ARG A 134 7.61 -6.12 17.90
CA ARG A 134 8.11 -5.30 19.01
C ARG A 134 6.99 -4.86 19.95
N PHE A 135 5.79 -4.74 19.41
CA PHE A 135 4.63 -4.21 20.12
C PHE A 135 4.21 -5.17 21.24
N GLY A 136 4.13 -4.68 22.48
CA GLY A 136 3.76 -5.52 23.63
C GLY A 136 4.90 -6.39 24.17
N ARG A 137 6.10 -6.32 23.57
CA ARG A 137 7.26 -7.07 24.07
C ARG A 137 7.59 -6.65 25.49
N ASN A 138 7.74 -7.63 26.39
CA ASN A 138 7.95 -7.43 27.82
C ASN A 138 6.85 -6.56 28.48
N GLY A 139 5.62 -6.58 27.94
CA GLY A 139 4.50 -5.78 28.46
C GLY A 139 4.49 -4.32 28.02
N HIS A 140 5.45 -3.87 27.21
CA HIS A 140 5.51 -2.48 26.75
C HIS A 140 4.77 -2.30 25.42
N ARG A 141 3.67 -1.54 25.44
CA ARG A 141 2.91 -1.16 24.24
C ARG A 141 3.19 0.30 23.89
N ARG A 142 3.81 0.53 22.74
CA ARG A 142 4.15 1.87 22.25
C ARG A 142 3.66 2.03 20.83
N LEU A 143 3.10 3.20 20.52
CA LEU A 143 2.61 3.50 19.18
C LEU A 143 3.71 3.39 18.12
N GLN A 144 4.96 3.72 18.48
CA GLN A 144 6.11 3.63 17.58
C GLN A 144 6.47 2.19 17.19
N ASP A 145 5.97 1.20 17.92
CA ASP A 145 6.22 -0.22 17.64
C ASP A 145 5.05 -0.89 16.90
N ILE A 146 3.94 -0.18 16.69
CA ILE A 146 2.69 -0.75 16.16
C ILE A 146 2.74 -1.06 14.67
N GLY A 147 3.55 -0.30 13.91
CA GLY A 147 3.59 -0.29 12.44
C GLY A 147 3.98 -1.62 11.81
N GLY A 148 4.31 -2.62 12.62
CA GLY A 148 4.59 -3.98 12.18
C GLY A 148 3.94 -5.09 13.01
N SER A 149 2.91 -4.78 13.79
CA SER A 149 2.20 -5.76 14.60
C SER A 149 0.82 -6.06 14.00
N ALA A 150 0.34 -7.28 14.20
CA ALA A 150 -1.05 -7.61 13.95
C ALA A 150 -2.01 -6.72 14.77
N ALA A 151 -1.54 -6.20 15.92
CA ALA A 151 -2.26 -5.26 16.76
C ALA A 151 -2.71 -3.99 16.02
N TYR A 152 -2.00 -3.60 14.96
CA TYR A 152 -2.40 -2.47 14.12
C TYR A 152 -3.81 -2.67 13.56
N HIS A 153 -4.16 -3.90 13.15
CA HIS A 153 -5.47 -4.24 12.58
C HIS A 153 -6.60 -4.33 13.60
N ALA A 154 -6.30 -4.19 14.91
CA ALA A 154 -7.33 -4.02 15.93
C ALA A 154 -7.91 -2.59 15.93
N ILE A 155 -7.22 -1.63 15.31
CA ILE A 155 -7.66 -0.23 15.17
C ILE A 155 -8.46 -0.10 13.87
N SER A 156 -9.50 0.74 13.84
CA SER A 156 -10.28 0.97 12.61
C SER A 156 -9.44 1.56 11.47
N PRO A 157 -9.72 1.24 10.19
CA PRO A 157 -8.96 1.76 9.05
C PRO A 157 -8.83 3.30 9.03
N ALA A 158 -9.91 4.01 9.39
CA ALA A 158 -9.91 5.47 9.47
C ALA A 158 -8.93 5.99 10.53
N GLU A 159 -8.85 5.33 11.70
CA GLU A 159 -7.92 5.72 12.75
C GLU A 159 -6.47 5.34 12.40
N ARG A 160 -6.26 4.17 11.78
CA ARG A 160 -4.95 3.75 11.25
C ARG A 160 -4.36 4.76 10.27
N ARG A 161 -5.21 5.28 9.38
CA ARG A 161 -4.88 6.34 8.42
C ARG A 161 -4.45 7.63 9.13
N ARG A 162 -5.21 8.08 10.14
CA ARG A 162 -4.87 9.27 10.94
C ARG A 162 -3.54 9.11 11.67
N ILE A 163 -3.32 7.96 12.31
CA ILE A 163 -2.05 7.64 12.99
C ILE A 163 -0.88 7.69 12.02
N ALA A 164 -1.05 7.18 10.81
CA ALA A 164 -0.03 7.21 9.76
C ALA A 164 0.18 8.61 9.16
N GLY A 165 -0.62 9.62 9.53
CA GLY A 165 -0.49 10.98 9.06
C GLY A 165 -0.98 11.20 7.62
N PHE A 166 -1.84 10.32 7.09
CA PHE A 166 -2.45 10.53 5.78
C PHE A 166 -3.69 11.44 5.87
N PRO A 167 -3.91 12.33 4.88
CA PRO A 167 -5.16 13.08 4.77
C PRO A 167 -6.36 12.16 4.53
N ALA A 168 -7.58 12.67 4.73
CA ALA A 168 -8.79 11.92 4.41
C ALA A 168 -8.84 11.52 2.92
N PRO A 169 -9.53 10.43 2.52
CA PRO A 169 -9.51 9.94 1.14
C PRO A 169 -9.80 10.99 0.06
N ALA A 170 -10.84 11.81 0.24
CA ALA A 170 -11.21 12.87 -0.70
C ALA A 170 -10.11 13.93 -0.85
N GLU A 171 -9.66 14.50 0.28
CA GLU A 171 -8.59 15.50 0.34
C GLU A 171 -7.28 14.93 -0.26
N TYR A 172 -6.98 13.68 0.02
CA TYR A 172 -5.76 13.05 -0.46
C TYR A 172 -5.80 12.83 -1.98
N LEU A 173 -6.95 12.44 -2.53
CA LEU A 173 -7.15 12.33 -3.97
C LEU A 173 -6.99 13.69 -4.66
N GLU A 174 -7.61 14.74 -4.12
CA GLU A 174 -7.46 16.11 -4.64
C GLU A 174 -6.00 16.55 -4.64
N LEU A 175 -5.32 16.38 -3.50
CA LEU A 175 -3.89 16.69 -3.36
C LEU A 175 -3.06 15.90 -4.38
N ASN A 176 -3.37 14.62 -4.60
CA ASN A 176 -2.65 13.80 -5.56
C ASN A 176 -2.85 14.26 -7.02
N CYS A 177 -4.08 14.63 -7.39
CA CYS A 177 -4.38 15.23 -8.68
C CYS A 177 -3.65 16.56 -8.89
N GLN A 178 -3.52 17.39 -7.85
CA GLN A 178 -2.72 18.61 -7.91
C GLN A 178 -1.23 18.32 -8.08
N ARG A 179 -0.68 17.35 -7.32
CA ARG A 179 0.72 16.89 -7.44
C ARG A 179 1.05 16.41 -8.85
N ARG A 180 0.10 15.73 -9.50
CA ARG A 180 0.21 15.24 -10.89
C ARG A 180 0.54 16.35 -11.88
N VAL A 181 -0.06 17.53 -11.70
CA VAL A 181 0.15 18.72 -12.55
C VAL A 181 1.24 19.64 -12.01
N GLY A 182 2.05 19.16 -11.06
CA GLY A 182 3.16 19.92 -10.47
C GLY A 182 2.74 20.96 -9.43
N LYS A 183 1.49 20.93 -8.95
CA LYS A 183 0.97 21.80 -7.89
C LYS A 183 0.82 21.02 -6.56
N GLY A 184 0.31 21.69 -5.53
CA GLY A 184 -0.02 21.06 -4.25
C GLY A 184 1.18 20.86 -3.31
N ASP A 185 0.87 20.64 -2.03
CA ASP A 185 1.87 20.33 -1.01
C ASP A 185 2.56 19.00 -1.31
N ARG A 186 3.86 18.92 -1.03
CA ARG A 186 4.69 17.71 -1.17
C ARG A 186 5.19 17.17 0.17
N ALA A 187 4.65 17.65 1.29
CA ALA A 187 4.83 16.98 2.57
C ALA A 187 4.21 15.59 2.50
N GLY A 188 5.01 14.58 2.85
CA GLY A 188 4.53 13.21 2.98
C GLY A 188 3.91 12.95 4.35
N PRO A 189 3.24 11.79 4.50
CA PRO A 189 2.70 11.33 5.78
C PRO A 189 3.80 11.14 6.83
N VAL A 190 3.46 11.35 8.11
CA VAL A 190 4.38 11.11 9.23
C VAL A 190 3.94 9.86 9.98
N PHE A 191 4.67 8.77 9.77
CA PHE A 191 4.43 7.52 10.47
C PHE A 191 5.04 7.54 11.88
N PRO A 192 4.36 7.00 12.90
CA PRO A 192 4.91 6.89 14.25
C PRO A 192 6.05 5.86 14.31
N ASP A 193 5.97 4.80 13.51
CA ASP A 193 7.04 3.81 13.38
C ASP A 193 8.12 4.34 12.44
N GLN A 194 9.31 4.57 13.01
CA GLN A 194 10.48 5.08 12.31
C GLN A 194 10.95 4.20 11.16
N ASP A 195 10.53 2.93 11.14
CA ASP A 195 10.85 1.99 10.08
C ASP A 195 10.15 2.31 8.76
N TYR A 196 9.10 3.13 8.83
CA TYR A 196 8.35 3.65 7.70
C TYR A 196 8.66 5.12 7.40
N SER A 197 9.57 5.75 8.14
CA SER A 197 9.96 7.15 7.92
C SER A 197 10.43 7.43 6.48
N TRP A 198 11.02 6.44 5.81
CA TRP A 198 11.44 6.55 4.41
C TRP A 198 10.27 6.71 3.44
N LEU A 199 9.07 6.22 3.79
CA LEU A 199 7.88 6.33 2.94
C LEU A 199 7.44 7.79 2.80
N ALA A 200 7.55 8.59 3.87
CA ALA A 200 7.25 10.02 3.88
C ALA A 200 8.01 10.79 2.78
N MET A 201 9.20 10.34 2.43
CA MET A 201 10.06 11.01 1.45
C MET A 201 9.59 10.81 0.02
N ILE A 202 9.08 9.61 -0.28
CA ILE A 202 8.76 9.18 -1.63
C ILE A 202 7.26 9.14 -1.91
N GLU A 203 6.42 9.17 -0.87
CA GLU A 203 4.96 9.14 -1.01
C GLU A 203 4.43 10.15 -2.03
N PRO A 204 4.90 11.41 -2.06
CA PRO A 204 4.39 12.38 -3.03
C PRO A 204 4.53 11.94 -4.49
N GLU A 205 5.51 11.07 -4.79
CA GLU A 205 5.74 10.47 -6.10
C GLU A 205 5.06 9.10 -6.29
N LEU A 206 4.56 8.47 -5.23
CA LEU A 206 3.90 7.16 -5.29
C LEU A 206 2.49 7.21 -5.87
N ASN A 207 1.85 8.37 -5.95
CA ASN A 207 0.52 8.53 -6.53
C ASN A 207 -0.54 7.58 -5.91
N ILE A 208 -0.52 7.40 -4.58
CA ILE A 208 -1.26 6.35 -3.86
C ILE A 208 -2.79 6.37 -4.15
N PRO A 209 -3.51 7.50 -4.06
CA PRO A 209 -4.96 7.52 -4.31
C PRO A 209 -5.33 7.13 -5.74
N LEU A 210 -4.57 7.60 -6.72
CA LEU A 210 -4.79 7.25 -8.13
C LEU A 210 -4.47 5.77 -8.39
N ARG A 211 -3.52 5.19 -7.64
CA ARG A 211 -3.29 3.73 -7.63
C ARG A 211 -4.47 2.98 -7.00
N SER A 212 -5.09 3.49 -5.93
CA SER A 212 -6.32 2.94 -5.34
C SER A 212 -7.46 2.90 -6.36
N VAL A 213 -7.69 4.00 -7.08
CA VAL A 213 -8.67 4.08 -8.19
C VAL A 213 -8.38 3.02 -9.24
N PHE A 214 -7.13 2.96 -9.71
CA PHE A 214 -6.73 2.01 -10.74
C PHE A 214 -6.93 0.56 -10.30
N MET A 215 -6.46 0.20 -9.10
CA MET A 215 -6.52 -1.16 -8.58
C MET A 215 -7.96 -1.64 -8.44
N LEU A 216 -8.84 -0.81 -7.85
CA LEU A 216 -10.25 -1.15 -7.67
C LEU A 216 -10.94 -1.36 -9.02
N GLU A 217 -10.80 -0.41 -9.95
CA GLU A 217 -11.42 -0.50 -11.27
C GLU A 217 -10.87 -1.68 -12.07
N PHE A 218 -9.55 -1.90 -12.05
CA PHE A 218 -8.90 -3.01 -12.74
C PHE A 218 -9.39 -4.36 -12.19
N ALA A 219 -9.41 -4.52 -10.86
CA ALA A 219 -9.79 -5.78 -10.23
C ALA A 219 -11.24 -6.13 -10.53
N VAL A 220 -12.16 -5.17 -10.42
CA VAL A 220 -13.58 -5.38 -10.70
C VAL A 220 -13.84 -5.64 -12.18
N GLU A 221 -13.23 -4.89 -13.10
CA GLU A 221 -13.38 -5.14 -14.53
C GLU A 221 -12.80 -6.52 -14.91
N ARG A 222 -11.66 -6.90 -14.32
CA ARG A 222 -11.04 -8.21 -14.53
C ARG A 222 -11.92 -9.34 -13.97
N ALA A 223 -12.52 -9.14 -12.80
CA ALA A 223 -13.45 -10.09 -12.19
C ALA A 223 -14.66 -10.34 -13.09
N ARG A 224 -15.31 -9.27 -13.54
CA ARG A 224 -16.46 -9.35 -14.47
C ARG A 224 -16.11 -10.09 -15.74
N ARG A 225 -14.96 -9.79 -16.34
CA ARG A 225 -14.46 -10.49 -17.53
C ARG A 225 -14.30 -12.00 -17.29
N LEU A 226 -13.83 -12.38 -16.10
CA LEU A 226 -13.58 -13.77 -15.73
C LEU A 226 -14.82 -14.46 -15.13
N GLY A 227 -15.95 -13.78 -15.04
CA GLY A 227 -17.19 -14.31 -14.49
C GLY A 227 -17.23 -14.39 -12.97
N ALA A 228 -16.32 -13.71 -12.27
CA ALA A 228 -16.27 -13.70 -10.81
C ALA A 228 -17.16 -12.59 -10.21
N ALA A 229 -18.05 -12.94 -9.29
CA ALA A 229 -18.94 -12.01 -8.61
C ALA A 229 -18.44 -11.61 -7.20
N ASP A 230 -17.40 -12.28 -6.71
CA ASP A 230 -16.83 -12.10 -5.39
C ASP A 230 -15.31 -12.17 -5.46
N ILE A 231 -14.61 -11.14 -4.98
CA ILE A 231 -13.14 -11.03 -5.06
C ILE A 231 -12.51 -10.54 -3.77
N SER A 232 -11.30 -11.02 -3.49
CA SER A 232 -10.45 -10.52 -2.41
C SER A 232 -9.30 -9.68 -2.96
N LEU A 233 -9.07 -8.50 -2.39
CA LEU A 233 -8.02 -7.58 -2.78
C LEU A 233 -7.03 -7.40 -1.62
N PHE A 234 -5.78 -7.80 -1.81
CA PHE A 234 -4.69 -7.56 -0.86
C PHE A 234 -3.86 -6.36 -1.32
N VAL A 235 -3.89 -5.29 -0.54
CA VAL A 235 -3.29 -3.99 -0.87
C VAL A 235 -2.55 -3.41 0.33
N GLY A 236 -1.66 -2.44 0.12
CA GLY A 236 -1.09 -1.63 1.20
C GLY A 236 -2.20 -0.97 2.05
N ASP A 237 -2.00 -0.90 3.37
CA ASP A 237 -3.07 -0.54 4.32
C ASP A 237 -3.85 0.74 3.97
N VAL A 238 -3.17 1.80 3.51
CA VAL A 238 -3.83 3.06 3.15
C VAL A 238 -4.84 2.91 2.00
N HIS A 239 -4.60 1.97 1.07
CA HIS A 239 -5.48 1.70 -0.06
C HIS A 239 -6.84 1.15 0.40
N ASN A 240 -6.91 0.50 1.56
CA ASN A 240 -8.15 -0.06 2.09
C ASN A 240 -9.23 1.01 2.31
N SER A 241 -8.90 2.10 3.01
CA SER A 241 -9.83 3.20 3.25
C SER A 241 -10.05 4.08 2.03
N ASP A 242 -9.07 4.16 1.10
CA ASP A 242 -9.29 4.81 -0.19
C ASP A 242 -10.36 4.06 -1.01
N MET A 243 -10.25 2.73 -1.12
CA MET A 243 -11.15 1.92 -1.92
C MET A 243 -12.57 1.88 -1.36
N GLU A 244 -12.71 1.80 -0.03
CA GLU A 244 -14.00 1.89 0.64
C GLU A 244 -14.70 3.22 0.33
N TRP A 245 -13.98 4.34 0.46
CA TRP A 245 -14.52 5.65 0.13
C TRP A 245 -14.84 5.76 -1.37
N LEU A 246 -13.95 5.29 -2.24
CA LEU A 246 -14.14 5.31 -3.70
C LEU A 246 -15.36 4.51 -4.16
N ALA A 247 -15.73 3.45 -3.43
CA ALA A 247 -16.90 2.64 -3.76
C ALA A 247 -18.21 3.41 -3.59
N ALA A 248 -18.26 4.36 -2.66
CA ALA A 248 -19.40 5.23 -2.40
C ALA A 248 -19.31 6.59 -3.14
N TRP A 249 -18.18 6.92 -3.76
CA TRP A 249 -17.95 8.22 -4.37
C TRP A 249 -18.53 8.31 -5.79
N ASP A 250 -19.49 9.22 -5.97
CA ASP A 250 -20.18 9.47 -7.24
C ASP A 250 -19.48 10.49 -8.16
N GLY A 251 -18.51 11.24 -7.62
CA GLY A 251 -17.75 12.26 -8.36
C GLY A 251 -18.53 13.51 -8.77
N ALA A 252 -19.81 13.66 -8.38
CA ALA A 252 -20.67 14.73 -8.89
C ALA A 252 -20.19 16.13 -8.46
N ALA A 253 -19.61 16.24 -7.27
CA ALA A 253 -19.13 17.50 -6.70
C ALA A 253 -17.62 17.75 -6.89
N ALA A 254 -16.91 16.87 -7.61
CA ALA A 254 -15.47 16.95 -7.71
C ALA A 254 -15.02 18.00 -8.74
N ASP A 255 -13.92 18.72 -8.41
CA ASP A 255 -13.28 19.68 -9.31
C ASP A 255 -12.96 19.05 -10.69
N GLY A 256 -12.97 19.88 -11.74
CA GLY A 256 -12.75 19.42 -13.11
C GLY A 256 -11.45 18.65 -13.32
N LEU A 257 -10.36 19.03 -12.61
CA LEU A 257 -9.09 18.31 -12.67
C LEU A 257 -9.22 16.90 -12.08
N VAL A 258 -9.87 16.77 -10.93
CA VAL A 258 -10.06 15.48 -10.24
C VAL A 258 -10.92 14.56 -11.08
N SER A 259 -12.07 15.05 -11.53
CA SER A 259 -13.01 14.31 -12.38
C SER A 259 -12.35 13.80 -13.66
N ALA A 260 -11.60 14.66 -14.37
CA ALA A 260 -10.89 14.27 -15.59
C ALA A 260 -9.78 13.24 -15.32
N THR A 261 -8.98 13.44 -14.26
CA THR A 261 -7.87 12.54 -13.91
C THR A 261 -8.40 11.15 -13.52
N VAL A 262 -9.43 11.09 -12.68
CA VAL A 262 -10.02 9.81 -12.26
C VAL A 262 -10.69 9.09 -13.43
N ALA A 263 -11.40 9.81 -14.31
CA ALA A 263 -11.99 9.21 -15.50
C ALA A 263 -10.93 8.58 -16.42
N GLN A 264 -9.79 9.27 -16.62
CA GLN A 264 -8.67 8.74 -17.38
C GLN A 264 -8.08 7.48 -16.73
N VAL A 265 -7.89 7.50 -15.41
CA VAL A 265 -7.35 6.35 -14.65
C VAL A 265 -8.29 5.15 -14.74
N ARG A 266 -9.60 5.35 -14.57
CA ARG A 266 -10.61 4.29 -14.70
C ARG A 266 -10.62 3.71 -16.12
N SER A 267 -10.62 4.56 -17.15
CA SER A 267 -10.54 4.10 -18.54
C SER A 267 -9.31 3.21 -18.75
N ARG A 268 -8.15 3.67 -18.27
CA ARG A 268 -6.90 2.94 -18.41
C ARG A 268 -6.90 1.62 -17.64
N ALA A 269 -7.50 1.59 -16.45
CA ALA A 269 -7.65 0.37 -15.65
C ALA A 269 -8.48 -0.68 -16.38
N ARG A 270 -9.62 -0.26 -16.96
CA ARG A 270 -10.47 -1.15 -17.76
C ARG A 270 -9.74 -1.69 -18.99
N GLU A 271 -9.06 -0.83 -19.76
CA GLU A 271 -8.24 -1.27 -20.89
C GLU A 271 -7.21 -2.34 -20.49
N LEU A 272 -6.50 -2.12 -19.39
CA LEU A 272 -5.47 -3.05 -18.91
C LEU A 272 -6.05 -4.35 -18.34
N ALA A 273 -7.26 -4.33 -17.77
CA ALA A 273 -7.96 -5.54 -17.35
C ALA A 273 -8.27 -6.47 -18.56
N HIS A 274 -8.39 -5.89 -19.76
CA HIS A 274 -8.61 -6.63 -21.01
C HIS A 274 -7.31 -7.02 -21.73
N ALA A 275 -6.23 -6.27 -21.53
CA ALA A 275 -4.96 -6.47 -22.23
C ALA A 275 -4.03 -7.51 -21.59
N ALA A 276 -2.95 -7.84 -22.31
CA ALA A 276 -1.79 -8.49 -21.73
C ALA A 276 -1.03 -7.52 -20.80
N ARG A 277 -0.27 -8.09 -19.87
CA ARG A 277 0.51 -7.33 -18.89
C ARG A 277 1.47 -6.33 -19.58
N PRO A 278 1.44 -5.04 -19.22
CA PRO A 278 2.32 -4.05 -19.83
C PRO A 278 3.79 -4.28 -19.42
N SER A 279 4.71 -3.96 -20.34
CA SER A 279 6.15 -4.02 -20.06
C SER A 279 6.57 -2.95 -19.06
N ARG A 280 7.33 -3.38 -18.04
CA ARG A 280 7.91 -2.51 -17.00
C ARG A 280 9.19 -1.79 -17.43
N PHE A 281 9.69 -2.04 -18.64
CA PHE A 281 11.02 -1.59 -19.07
C PHE A 281 11.24 -0.09 -18.87
N ARG A 282 10.31 0.75 -19.34
CA ARG A 282 10.44 2.22 -19.21
C ARG A 282 10.43 2.68 -17.76
N PHE A 283 9.58 2.08 -16.92
CA PHE A 283 9.51 2.37 -15.49
C PHE A 283 10.81 2.00 -14.78
N VAL A 284 11.35 0.81 -15.09
CA VAL A 284 12.64 0.33 -14.54
C VAL A 284 13.78 1.23 -15.01
N ALA A 285 13.83 1.59 -16.29
CA ALA A 285 14.85 2.49 -16.82
C ALA A 285 14.83 3.86 -16.13
N ALA A 286 13.66 4.49 -16.01
CA ALA A 286 13.51 5.77 -15.30
C ALA A 286 13.97 5.68 -13.83
N SER A 287 13.59 4.59 -13.16
CA SER A 287 14.00 4.29 -11.78
C SER A 287 15.53 4.15 -11.65
N LEU A 288 16.16 3.36 -12.54
CA LEU A 288 17.61 3.16 -12.54
C LEU A 288 18.36 4.46 -12.84
N CYS A 289 17.89 5.26 -13.80
CA CYS A 289 18.47 6.57 -14.09
C CYS A 289 18.42 7.49 -12.86
N GLY A 290 17.30 7.51 -12.13
CA GLY A 290 17.16 8.30 -10.90
C GLY A 290 18.17 7.90 -9.83
N ALA A 291 18.36 6.59 -9.62
CA ALA A 291 19.35 6.08 -8.66
C ALA A 291 20.80 6.28 -9.12
N ALA A 292 21.07 6.22 -10.43
CA ALA A 292 22.42 6.32 -10.98
C ALA A 292 23.07 7.69 -10.74
N VAL A 293 22.29 8.77 -10.74
CA VAL A 293 22.81 10.14 -10.54
C VAL A 293 23.59 10.28 -9.22
N PRO A 294 23.00 10.04 -8.04
CA PRO A 294 23.74 10.17 -6.78
C PRO A 294 24.82 9.11 -6.62
N LEU A 295 24.57 7.87 -7.07
CA LEU A 295 25.57 6.79 -7.00
C LEU A 295 26.84 7.13 -7.79
N SER A 296 26.70 7.71 -8.99
CA SER A 296 27.85 8.11 -9.81
C SER A 296 28.69 9.18 -9.11
N LEU A 297 28.06 10.12 -8.39
CA LEU A 297 28.77 11.11 -7.59
C LEU A 297 29.55 10.45 -6.44
N TYR A 298 28.94 9.51 -5.72
CA TYR A 298 29.61 8.83 -4.60
C TYR A 298 30.77 7.94 -5.06
N TYR A 299 30.54 7.11 -6.07
CA TYR A 299 31.59 6.23 -6.58
C TYR A 299 32.69 7.03 -7.29
N GLY A 300 32.36 8.13 -7.96
CA GLY A 300 33.35 9.04 -8.54
C GLY A 300 34.22 9.70 -7.47
N ALA A 301 33.63 10.20 -6.39
CA ALA A 301 34.36 10.79 -5.27
C ALA A 301 35.24 9.75 -4.54
N LEU A 302 34.73 8.54 -4.32
CA LEU A 302 35.49 7.44 -3.71
C LEU A 302 36.66 7.01 -4.60
N ALA A 303 36.43 6.83 -5.90
CA ALA A 303 37.49 6.47 -6.84
C ALA A 303 38.58 7.54 -6.90
N TYR A 304 38.19 8.82 -6.95
CA TYR A 304 39.13 9.93 -6.88
C TYR A 304 39.98 9.92 -5.61
N TRP A 305 39.38 9.61 -4.46
CA TRP A 305 40.09 9.51 -3.18
C TRP A 305 41.04 8.32 -3.14
N LEU A 306 40.65 7.15 -3.65
CA LEU A 306 41.47 5.93 -3.67
C LEU A 306 42.66 6.00 -4.63
N LEU A 307 42.57 6.84 -5.67
CA LEU A 307 43.61 7.03 -6.68
C LEU A 307 44.59 8.17 -6.35
N ARG A 308 44.43 8.82 -5.20
CA ARG A 308 45.36 9.81 -4.65
C ARG A 308 46.21 9.20 -3.54
#